data_AF-A0A7K8LNF2-F1
#
_entry.id   AF-A0A7K8LNF2-F1
#
_cell.length_a   1.000
_cell.length_b   1.000
_cell.length_c   1.000
_cell.angle_alpha   90.00
_cell.angle_beta   90.00
_cell.angle_gamma   90.00
#
_symmetry.space_group_name_H-M   'P 1'
#
loop_
_entity.id
_entity.type
_entity.pdbx_description
1 polymer ?
#
loop_
_entity_poly.entity_id
_entity_poly.type
_entity_poly.pdbx_seq_one_letter_code
_entity_poly.pdbx_strand_id
1 'polypeptide(L)'
;IQPDGVTLKYNDYAWNKIANVLYLESPAGVGFSYSEDKKYATNDTEVAHNNYLALKEFLRLFPEYAKSDLFLTGESYGGIYIPTLAEWVMQDPSLNLKGIAVGNGLSSYEINDNSLVYFAYYHGLLGTELWRDLQAFCCSQGKCNFHDNSNLNCTLKMQEMIQIVEESGLNIYNLYAPCDGGVPGSMRYEGDYLITHDLGNSFIRMPMRFSWRQNLFRMPVARKKVRMDPPCTNSTAPRTYLNSPEVRKALHISPDAPEWQVCSFEVNRSYKRLYMQMNDQYLKLLGATKYRILVYNGDVDMACNFLGDEWFVESLCQKVQVARRPWLYTEEGENQIGGFVKEFTNIAFLTIK
;
A
#
# COMPACT_ATOMS: atom_id res chain seq x y z
N ILE A 1 -4.55 -9.75 -17.21
CA ILE A 1 -5.94 -9.87 -17.70
C ILE A 1 -6.16 -8.71 -18.67
N GLN A 2 -6.67 -8.96 -19.86
CA GLN A 2 -6.91 -7.93 -20.89
C GLN A 2 -8.23 -7.18 -20.60
N PRO A 3 -8.50 -6.02 -21.25
CA PRO A 3 -9.69 -5.20 -20.97
C PRO A 3 -11.04 -5.92 -21.18
N ASP A 4 -11.07 -7.00 -21.97
CA ASP A 4 -12.26 -7.84 -22.16
C ASP A 4 -12.66 -8.65 -20.90
N GLY A 5 -11.78 -8.74 -19.91
CA GLY A 5 -11.99 -9.54 -18.71
C GLY A 5 -12.00 -11.05 -18.97
N VAL A 6 -11.47 -11.50 -20.10
CA VAL A 6 -11.49 -12.91 -20.54
C VAL A 6 -10.09 -13.36 -20.95
N THR A 7 -9.40 -12.56 -21.75
CA THR A 7 -8.11 -12.94 -22.33
C THR A 7 -6.97 -12.71 -21.33
N LEU A 8 -6.05 -13.69 -21.23
CA LEU A 8 -4.77 -13.53 -20.56
C LEU A 8 -3.65 -13.37 -21.60
N LYS A 9 -2.73 -12.43 -21.34
CA LYS A 9 -1.49 -12.26 -22.09
C LYS A 9 -0.33 -12.54 -21.15
N TYR A 10 0.67 -13.28 -21.61
CA TYR A 10 1.92 -13.45 -20.88
C TYR A 10 2.59 -12.10 -20.63
N ASN A 11 3.19 -11.94 -19.46
CA ASN A 11 3.95 -10.75 -19.08
C ASN A 11 5.45 -11.00 -19.26
N ASP A 12 6.08 -10.23 -20.14
CA ASP A 12 7.51 -10.34 -20.43
C ASP A 12 8.40 -9.89 -19.25
N TYR A 13 7.83 -9.23 -18.26
CA TYR A 13 8.52 -8.74 -17.07
C TYR A 13 8.10 -9.45 -15.79
N ALA A 14 7.48 -10.63 -15.90
CA ALA A 14 6.97 -11.36 -14.74
C ALA A 14 8.11 -11.77 -13.79
N TRP A 15 7.94 -11.48 -12.49
CA TRP A 15 8.91 -11.83 -11.44
C TRP A 15 9.14 -13.34 -11.32
N ASN A 16 8.16 -14.15 -11.71
CA ASN A 16 8.29 -15.61 -11.70
C ASN A 16 9.25 -16.17 -12.78
N LYS A 17 9.83 -15.32 -13.63
CA LYS A 17 10.92 -15.71 -14.54
C LYS A 17 12.20 -16.10 -13.79
N ILE A 18 12.39 -15.59 -12.58
CA ILE A 18 13.61 -15.80 -11.77
C ILE A 18 13.32 -16.24 -10.32
N ALA A 19 12.05 -16.42 -9.95
CA ALA A 19 11.63 -16.80 -8.61
C ALA A 19 10.38 -17.68 -8.63
N ASN A 20 10.17 -18.48 -7.58
CA ASN A 20 8.86 -19.06 -7.31
C ASN A 20 8.05 -18.03 -6.52
N VAL A 21 7.02 -17.46 -7.14
CA VAL A 21 6.24 -16.36 -6.55
C VAL A 21 4.93 -16.90 -5.98
N LEU A 22 4.73 -16.75 -4.68
CA LEU A 22 3.48 -17.05 -3.99
C LEU A 22 2.68 -15.75 -3.83
N TYR A 23 1.54 -15.64 -4.52
CA TYR A 23 0.56 -14.59 -4.29
C TYR A 23 -0.44 -15.07 -3.23
N LEU A 24 -0.46 -14.41 -2.08
CA LEU A 24 -1.34 -14.76 -0.96
C LEU A 24 -2.41 -13.67 -0.79
N GLU A 25 -3.67 -14.02 -1.01
CA GLU A 25 -4.79 -13.13 -0.68
C GLU A 25 -5.02 -13.12 0.83
N SER A 26 -4.75 -11.99 1.48
CA SER A 26 -4.79 -11.85 2.93
C SER A 26 -5.26 -10.45 3.34
N PRO A 27 -5.99 -10.30 4.46
CA PRO A 27 -6.46 -11.34 5.39
C PRO A 27 -7.69 -12.13 4.90
N ALA A 28 -8.23 -13.01 5.75
CA ALA A 28 -9.51 -13.67 5.49
C ALA A 28 -10.60 -12.63 5.17
N GLY A 29 -11.42 -12.90 4.15
CA GLY A 29 -12.40 -11.97 3.61
C GLY A 29 -11.90 -11.11 2.44
N VAL A 30 -10.63 -11.22 2.04
CA VAL A 30 -10.05 -10.59 0.84
C VAL A 30 -10.02 -11.58 -0.33
N GLY A 31 -10.48 -11.14 -1.50
CA GLY A 31 -10.46 -11.97 -2.71
C GLY A 31 -11.27 -13.26 -2.53
N PHE A 32 -10.62 -14.41 -2.67
CA PHE A 32 -11.19 -15.71 -2.39
C PHE A 32 -10.95 -16.23 -0.97
N SER A 33 -10.13 -15.55 -0.16
CA SER A 33 -9.87 -15.94 1.23
C SER A 33 -11.11 -15.75 2.10
N TYR A 34 -11.40 -16.70 2.99
CA TYR A 34 -12.59 -16.70 3.83
C TYR A 34 -12.33 -17.36 5.20
N SER A 35 -13.27 -17.20 6.13
CA SER A 35 -13.36 -17.94 7.39
C SER A 35 -14.73 -18.59 7.50
N GLU A 36 -14.84 -19.71 8.21
CA GLU A 36 -16.12 -20.43 8.36
C GLU A 36 -17.19 -19.60 9.07
N ASP A 37 -16.79 -18.83 10.08
CA ASP A 37 -17.68 -17.95 10.84
C ASP A 37 -17.99 -16.61 10.16
N LYS A 38 -17.30 -16.33 9.05
CA LYS A 38 -17.40 -15.11 8.23
C LYS A 38 -17.22 -13.82 9.04
N LYS A 39 -16.39 -13.85 10.09
CA LYS A 39 -16.02 -12.68 10.88
C LYS A 39 -14.66 -12.17 10.43
N TYR A 40 -14.65 -11.04 9.73
CA TYR A 40 -13.44 -10.51 9.10
C TYR A 40 -12.79 -9.32 9.83
N ALA A 41 -13.28 -8.99 11.03
CA ALA A 41 -12.66 -7.96 11.86
C ALA A 41 -11.28 -8.42 12.33
N THR A 42 -10.23 -7.70 11.93
CA THR A 42 -8.84 -8.07 12.23
C THR A 42 -7.96 -6.84 12.46
N ASN A 43 -6.66 -7.04 12.65
CA ASN A 43 -5.68 -6.01 12.96
C ASN A 43 -4.26 -6.45 12.54
N ASP A 44 -3.29 -5.53 12.61
CA ASP A 44 -1.93 -5.76 12.12
C ASP A 44 -1.24 -7.00 12.73
N THR A 45 -1.40 -7.25 14.04
CA THR A 45 -0.71 -8.38 14.69
C THR A 45 -1.34 -9.72 14.31
N GLU A 46 -2.66 -9.77 14.23
CA GLU A 46 -3.40 -10.97 13.81
C GLU A 46 -3.12 -11.32 12.35
N VAL A 47 -3.12 -10.33 11.45
CA VAL A 47 -2.79 -10.56 10.03
C VAL A 47 -1.35 -11.08 9.88
N ALA A 48 -0.38 -10.47 10.56
CA ALA A 48 1.01 -10.93 10.51
C ALA A 48 1.16 -12.39 10.99
N HIS A 49 0.49 -12.74 12.10
CA HIS A 49 0.51 -14.09 12.63
C HIS A 49 -0.18 -15.09 11.69
N ASN A 50 -1.35 -14.76 11.15
CA ASN A 50 -2.06 -15.62 10.20
C ASN A 50 -1.28 -15.84 8.91
N ASN A 51 -0.60 -14.81 8.39
CA ASN A 51 0.28 -14.93 7.24
C ASN A 51 1.48 -15.83 7.52
N TYR A 52 2.06 -15.74 8.72
CA TYR A 52 3.12 -16.65 9.15
C TYR A 52 2.62 -18.11 9.20
N LEU A 53 1.44 -18.37 9.76
CA LEU A 53 0.85 -19.70 9.79
C LEU A 53 0.55 -20.23 8.37
N ALA A 54 0.01 -19.38 7.50
CA ALA A 54 -0.24 -19.72 6.10
C ALA A 54 1.04 -20.06 5.34
N LEU A 55 2.14 -19.33 5.59
CA LEU A 55 3.46 -19.62 5.02
C LEU A 55 4.00 -20.97 5.50
N LYS A 56 3.82 -21.31 6.78
CA LYS A 56 4.20 -22.63 7.31
C LYS A 56 3.37 -23.74 6.70
N GLU A 57 2.07 -23.52 6.54
CA GLU A 57 1.20 -24.50 5.90
C GLU A 57 1.56 -24.69 4.42
N PHE A 58 1.91 -23.62 3.71
CA PHE A 58 2.47 -23.70 2.36
C PHE A 58 3.71 -24.59 2.32
N LEU A 59 4.69 -24.38 3.20
CA LEU A 59 5.91 -25.20 3.23
C LEU A 59 5.67 -26.64 3.73
N ARG A 60 4.60 -26.88 4.49
CA ARG A 60 4.17 -28.25 4.82
C ARG A 60 3.60 -28.97 3.60
N LEU A 61 2.84 -28.27 2.76
CA LEU A 61 2.26 -28.78 1.52
C LEU A 61 3.29 -28.91 0.40
N PHE A 62 4.28 -28.02 0.37
CA PHE A 62 5.35 -27.96 -0.64
C PHE A 62 6.74 -28.00 0.01
N PRO A 63 7.10 -29.13 0.67
CA PRO A 63 8.35 -29.25 1.43
C PRO A 63 9.61 -29.11 0.56
N GLU A 64 9.51 -29.30 -0.76
CA GLU A 64 10.59 -29.08 -1.72
C GLU A 64 11.13 -27.64 -1.71
N TYR A 65 10.32 -26.65 -1.27
CA TYR A 65 10.74 -25.26 -1.17
C TYR A 65 11.30 -24.87 0.21
N ALA A 66 11.27 -25.75 1.20
CA ALA A 66 11.66 -25.42 2.59
C ALA A 66 13.12 -24.93 2.72
N LYS A 67 14.00 -25.34 1.80
CA LYS A 67 15.41 -24.89 1.76
C LYS A 67 15.66 -23.71 0.83
N SER A 68 14.67 -23.30 0.04
CA SER A 68 14.81 -22.17 -0.88
C SER A 68 15.05 -20.88 -0.13
N ASP A 69 15.74 -19.94 -0.76
CA ASP A 69 15.88 -18.59 -0.24
C ASP A 69 14.50 -17.91 -0.22
N LEU A 70 14.04 -17.54 0.97
CA LEU A 70 12.75 -16.87 1.16
C LEU A 70 12.92 -15.36 1.17
N PHE A 71 12.11 -14.67 0.37
CA PHE A 71 11.96 -13.22 0.41
C PHE A 71 10.49 -12.87 0.65
N LEU A 72 10.25 -11.84 1.46
CA LEU A 72 8.92 -11.32 1.69
C LEU A 72 8.76 -9.99 0.96
N THR A 73 7.80 -9.91 0.04
CA THR A 73 7.62 -8.72 -0.79
C THR A 73 6.17 -8.25 -0.76
N GLY A 74 5.95 -6.93 -0.76
CA GLY A 74 4.60 -6.36 -0.74
C GLY A 74 4.59 -4.90 -1.18
N GLU A 75 3.39 -4.35 -1.33
CA GLU A 75 3.17 -2.99 -1.84
C GLU A 75 2.12 -2.24 -1.01
N SER A 76 2.20 -0.91 -0.93
CA SER A 76 1.22 -0.07 -0.25
C SER A 76 1.11 -0.42 1.24
N TYR A 77 -0.04 -0.88 1.72
CA TYR A 77 -0.18 -1.37 3.10
C TYR A 77 0.69 -2.62 3.40
N GLY A 78 1.25 -3.24 2.35
CA GLY A 78 2.38 -4.17 2.44
C GLY A 78 3.57 -3.60 3.22
N GLY A 79 3.73 -2.27 3.29
CA GLY A 79 4.70 -1.60 4.17
C GLY A 79 4.48 -1.86 5.65
N ILE A 80 3.25 -2.21 6.08
CA ILE A 80 2.94 -2.69 7.43
C ILE A 80 3.01 -4.22 7.48
N TYR A 81 2.40 -4.91 6.52
CA TYR A 81 2.30 -6.38 6.52
C TYR A 81 3.66 -7.08 6.44
N ILE A 82 4.58 -6.59 5.61
CA ILE A 82 5.84 -7.27 5.33
C ILE A 82 6.80 -7.18 6.51
N PRO A 83 7.06 -6.00 7.13
CA PRO A 83 7.96 -5.94 8.29
C PRO A 83 7.39 -6.69 9.50
N THR A 84 6.09 -6.62 9.75
CA THR A 84 5.44 -7.36 10.86
C THR A 84 5.45 -8.88 10.63
N LEU A 85 5.22 -9.35 9.40
CA LEU A 85 5.40 -10.77 9.05
C LEU A 85 6.86 -11.20 9.20
N ALA A 86 7.80 -10.36 8.75
CA ALA A 86 9.22 -10.65 8.83
C ALA A 86 9.71 -10.81 10.29
N GLU A 87 9.10 -10.10 11.26
CA GLU A 87 9.37 -10.31 12.69
C GLU A 87 9.00 -11.73 13.16
N TRP A 88 7.93 -12.32 12.65
CA TRP A 88 7.56 -13.71 12.93
C TRP A 88 8.53 -14.68 12.24
N VAL A 89 8.77 -14.47 10.95
CA VAL A 89 9.61 -15.35 10.13
C VAL A 89 11.05 -15.38 10.63
N MET A 90 11.62 -14.24 11.04
CA MET A 90 13.01 -14.16 11.52
C MET A 90 13.26 -14.96 12.81
N GLN A 91 12.20 -15.28 13.56
CA GLN A 91 12.25 -16.04 14.81
C GLN A 91 12.08 -17.55 14.58
N ASP A 92 11.64 -17.97 13.39
CA ASP A 92 11.49 -19.38 13.03
C ASP A 92 12.72 -19.86 12.24
N PRO A 93 13.64 -20.63 12.85
CA PRO A 93 14.85 -21.10 12.17
C PRO A 93 14.57 -22.11 11.05
N SER A 94 13.35 -22.65 10.94
CA SER A 94 12.96 -23.50 9.81
C SER A 94 12.70 -22.72 8.52
N LEU A 95 12.57 -21.39 8.61
CA LEU A 95 12.32 -20.50 7.48
C LEU A 95 13.61 -19.80 7.04
N ASN A 96 14.05 -20.04 5.81
CA ASN A 96 15.30 -19.51 5.27
C ASN A 96 15.15 -18.06 4.73
N LEU A 97 14.74 -17.12 5.60
CA LEU A 97 14.57 -15.71 5.24
C LEU A 97 15.90 -15.06 4.83
N LYS A 98 15.92 -14.44 3.65
CA LYS A 98 17.07 -13.70 3.10
C LYS A 98 16.86 -12.21 2.98
N GLY A 99 15.62 -11.75 2.97
CA GLY A 99 15.35 -10.33 2.81
C GLY A 99 13.89 -9.98 2.64
N ILE A 100 13.63 -8.68 2.61
CA ILE A 100 12.32 -8.12 2.31
C ILE A 100 12.43 -7.02 1.25
N ALA A 101 11.37 -6.82 0.48
CA ALA A 101 11.25 -5.67 -0.41
C ALA A 101 9.85 -5.06 -0.34
N VAL A 102 9.75 -3.74 -0.20
CA VAL A 102 8.48 -3.04 -0.10
C VAL A 102 8.40 -1.94 -1.15
N GLY A 103 7.38 -2.02 -2.00
CA GLY A 103 7.06 -1.04 -3.04
C GLY A 103 6.05 -0.01 -2.56
N ASN A 104 6.32 1.29 -2.73
CA ASN A 104 5.41 2.38 -2.37
C ASN A 104 4.72 2.11 -1.02
N GLY A 105 5.51 1.92 0.03
CA GLY A 105 5.07 1.31 1.28
C GLY A 105 4.53 2.33 2.27
N LEU A 106 3.48 1.97 3.01
CA LEU A 106 3.12 2.74 4.21
C LEU A 106 4.06 2.38 5.37
N SER A 107 5.19 3.07 5.46
CA SER A 107 6.21 2.82 6.49
C SER A 107 6.02 3.66 7.75
N SER A 108 5.45 4.87 7.62
CA SER A 108 5.05 5.75 8.72
C SER A 108 3.95 6.69 8.26
N TYR A 109 2.83 6.74 9.00
CA TYR A 109 1.70 7.62 8.66
C TYR A 109 2.09 9.09 8.76
N GLU A 110 2.79 9.48 9.82
CA GLU A 110 3.20 10.87 10.03
C GLU A 110 4.13 11.36 8.92
N ILE A 111 5.12 10.53 8.57
CA ILE A 111 6.09 10.87 7.52
C ILE A 111 5.40 10.90 6.14
N ASN A 112 4.49 9.96 5.86
CA ASN A 112 3.73 9.93 4.61
C ASN A 112 2.80 11.15 4.48
N ASP A 113 2.01 11.45 5.52
CA ASP A 113 1.08 12.60 5.53
C ASP A 113 1.85 13.91 5.36
N ASN A 114 2.97 14.10 6.08
CA ASN A 114 3.77 15.31 5.98
C ASN A 114 4.39 15.47 4.59
N SER A 115 5.03 14.42 4.06
CA SER A 115 5.71 14.47 2.76
C SER A 115 4.73 14.70 1.60
N LEU A 116 3.51 14.17 1.67
CA LEU A 116 2.49 14.37 0.65
C LEU A 116 2.11 15.86 0.47
N VAL A 117 2.07 16.65 1.54
CA VAL A 117 1.75 18.08 1.42
C VAL A 117 2.84 18.84 0.66
N TYR A 118 4.11 18.51 0.94
CA TYR A 118 5.24 19.04 0.18
C TYR A 118 5.19 18.57 -1.27
N PHE A 119 4.95 17.28 -1.49
CA PHE A 119 4.80 16.70 -2.82
C PHE A 119 3.74 17.47 -3.63
N ALA A 120 2.55 17.64 -3.08
CA ALA A 120 1.44 18.31 -3.75
C ALA A 120 1.77 19.76 -4.12
N TYR A 121 2.44 20.51 -3.25
CA TYR A 121 2.87 21.87 -3.59
C TYR A 121 3.90 21.90 -4.72
N TYR A 122 4.98 21.11 -4.60
CA TYR A 122 6.09 21.14 -5.55
C TYR A 122 5.78 20.45 -6.88
N HIS A 123 4.70 19.68 -6.96
CA HIS A 123 4.14 19.16 -8.21
C HIS A 123 3.03 20.05 -8.79
N GLY A 124 2.81 21.25 -8.22
CA GLY A 124 1.97 22.28 -8.82
C GLY A 124 0.48 22.20 -8.49
N LEU A 125 0.09 21.47 -7.45
CA LEU A 125 -1.33 21.23 -7.15
C LEU A 125 -1.98 22.31 -6.28
N LEU A 126 -1.23 22.92 -5.35
CA LEU A 126 -1.83 23.74 -4.27
C LEU A 126 -1.87 25.25 -4.55
N GLY A 127 -0.97 25.76 -5.38
CA GLY A 127 -0.78 27.20 -5.56
C GLY A 127 -0.16 27.91 -4.35
N THR A 128 0.34 29.13 -4.57
CA THR A 128 1.14 29.87 -3.56
C THR A 128 0.32 30.35 -2.36
N GLU A 129 -0.96 30.67 -2.55
CA GLU A 129 -1.82 31.15 -1.47
C GLU A 129 -2.10 30.06 -0.43
N LEU A 130 -2.60 28.90 -0.87
CA LEU A 130 -2.83 27.75 0.01
C LEU A 130 -1.53 27.29 0.67
N TRP A 131 -0.42 27.25 -0.07
CA TRP A 131 0.88 26.90 0.50
C TRP A 131 1.33 27.86 1.61
N ARG A 132 1.18 29.18 1.39
CA ARG A 132 1.52 30.18 2.42
C ARG A 132 0.66 30.00 3.67
N ASP A 133 -0.63 29.72 3.51
CA ASP A 133 -1.53 29.51 4.64
C ASP A 133 -1.19 28.20 5.39
N LEU A 134 -0.90 27.12 4.68
CA LEU A 134 -0.41 25.87 5.26
C LEU A 134 0.88 26.11 6.05
N GLN A 135 1.84 26.85 5.49
CA GLN A 135 3.07 27.21 6.20
C GLN A 135 2.80 28.06 7.45
N ALA A 136 1.90 29.05 7.36
CA ALA A 136 1.59 29.96 8.46
C ALA A 136 0.87 29.28 9.62
N PHE A 137 -0.02 28.31 9.34
CA PHE A 137 -0.88 27.70 10.36
C PHE A 137 -0.42 26.32 10.82
N CYS A 138 0.27 25.56 9.96
CA CYS A 138 0.68 24.19 10.26
C CYS A 138 2.17 24.05 10.66
N CYS A 139 2.97 25.10 10.47
CA CYS A 139 4.42 25.03 10.67
C CYS A 139 4.91 26.00 11.75
N SER A 140 5.94 25.58 12.48
CA SER A 140 6.62 26.39 13.48
C SER A 140 8.11 26.04 13.48
N GLN A 141 8.96 27.07 13.53
CA GLN A 141 10.43 26.92 13.58
C GLN A 141 11.01 26.03 12.46
N GLY A 142 10.46 26.15 11.24
CA GLY A 142 10.92 25.37 10.07
C GLY A 142 10.49 23.91 10.06
N LYS A 143 9.63 23.47 10.98
CA LYS A 143 9.01 22.14 10.98
C LYS A 143 7.51 22.27 10.78
N CYS A 144 6.95 21.47 9.90
CA CYS A 144 5.53 21.39 9.65
C CYS A 144 4.92 20.16 10.31
N ASN A 145 3.73 20.31 10.87
CA ASN A 145 2.89 19.18 11.27
C ASN A 145 1.62 19.23 10.44
N PHE A 146 1.52 18.34 9.46
CA PHE A 146 0.36 18.10 8.62
C PHE A 146 -0.38 16.79 8.98
N HIS A 147 0.02 16.11 10.07
CA HIS A 147 -0.50 14.81 10.46
C HIS A 147 -1.64 14.91 11.50
N ASP A 148 -1.37 15.58 12.62
CA ASP A 148 -2.27 15.64 13.78
C ASP A 148 -2.35 17.03 14.44
N ASN A 149 -2.05 18.07 13.67
CA ASN A 149 -2.06 19.44 14.15
C ASN A 149 -3.45 19.88 14.63
N SER A 150 -3.53 20.36 15.88
CA SER A 150 -4.79 20.78 16.51
C SER A 150 -5.23 22.21 16.15
N ASN A 151 -4.42 22.96 15.39
CA ASN A 151 -4.79 24.31 14.96
C ASN A 151 -5.96 24.25 13.96
N LEU A 152 -7.06 24.95 14.27
CA LEU A 152 -8.25 24.94 13.42
C LEU A 152 -7.98 25.50 12.01
N ASN A 153 -7.19 26.57 11.89
CA ASN A 153 -6.84 27.15 10.59
C ASN A 153 -5.99 26.17 9.77
N CYS A 154 -5.07 25.44 10.42
CA CYS A 154 -4.32 24.37 9.77
C CYS A 154 -5.28 23.27 9.29
N THR A 155 -6.21 22.83 10.15
CA THR A 155 -7.17 21.77 9.81
C THR A 155 -8.04 22.16 8.60
N LEU A 156 -8.51 23.41 8.54
CA LEU A 156 -9.30 23.92 7.41
C LEU A 156 -8.49 23.95 6.11
N LYS A 157 -7.22 24.39 6.16
CA LYS A 157 -6.35 24.43 4.98
C LYS A 157 -5.90 23.04 4.53
N MET A 158 -5.69 22.13 5.48
CA MET A 158 -5.45 20.73 5.19
C MET A 158 -6.65 20.07 4.52
N GLN A 159 -7.88 20.44 4.89
CA GLN A 159 -9.07 19.93 4.19
C GLN A 159 -9.10 20.35 2.71
N GLU A 160 -8.77 21.60 2.41
CA GLU A 160 -8.66 22.10 1.03
C GLU A 160 -7.59 21.32 0.25
N MET A 161 -6.42 21.09 0.86
CA MET A 161 -5.35 20.27 0.27
C MET A 161 -5.78 18.82 0.02
N ILE A 162 -6.43 18.17 0.99
CA ILE A 162 -6.93 16.79 0.86
C ILE A 162 -7.96 16.71 -0.28
N GLN A 163 -8.86 17.70 -0.39
CA GLN A 163 -9.84 17.74 -1.48
C GLN A 163 -9.17 17.81 -2.85
N ILE A 164 -8.09 18.60 -2.98
CA ILE A 164 -7.31 18.68 -4.21
C ILE A 164 -6.67 17.32 -4.53
N VAL A 165 -5.99 16.69 -3.57
CA VAL A 165 -5.22 15.46 -3.83
C VAL A 165 -6.09 14.23 -4.00
N GLU A 166 -7.19 14.12 -3.25
CA GLU A 166 -7.97 12.87 -3.16
C GLU A 166 -9.38 12.95 -3.77
N GLU A 167 -9.96 14.14 -3.91
CA GLU A 167 -11.38 14.31 -4.28
C GLU A 167 -11.61 15.12 -5.57
N SER A 168 -10.55 15.61 -6.22
CA SER A 168 -10.64 16.46 -7.41
C SER A 168 -10.61 15.70 -8.76
N GLY A 169 -10.48 14.37 -8.71
CA GLY A 169 -10.32 13.53 -9.90
C GLY A 169 -8.86 13.34 -10.35
N LEU A 170 -7.88 13.78 -9.57
CA LEU A 170 -6.49 13.39 -9.75
C LEU A 170 -6.29 11.92 -9.42
N ASN A 171 -5.39 11.25 -10.16
CA ASN A 171 -5.01 9.89 -9.86
C ASN A 171 -3.94 9.86 -8.77
N ILE A 172 -4.35 9.50 -7.55
CA ILE A 172 -3.45 9.44 -6.39
C ILE A 172 -2.32 8.41 -6.55
N TYR A 173 -2.47 7.40 -7.40
CA TYR A 173 -1.46 6.37 -7.62
C TYR A 173 -0.46 6.72 -8.73
N ASN A 174 -0.79 7.69 -9.56
CA ASN A 174 0.09 8.21 -10.59
C ASN A 174 -0.41 9.59 -11.01
N LEU A 175 0.24 10.65 -10.51
CA LEU A 175 -0.20 12.03 -10.72
C LEU A 175 -0.39 12.39 -12.21
N TYR A 176 0.40 11.79 -13.10
CA TYR A 176 0.39 12.12 -14.52
C TYR A 176 -0.48 11.18 -15.37
N ALA A 177 -1.11 10.18 -14.75
CA ALA A 177 -2.06 9.29 -15.40
C ALA A 177 -3.49 9.83 -15.34
N PRO A 178 -4.35 9.46 -16.29
CA PRO A 178 -5.79 9.68 -16.15
C PRO A 178 -6.34 8.92 -14.94
N CYS A 179 -7.43 9.43 -14.37
CA CYS A 179 -8.20 8.73 -13.36
C CYS A 179 -9.30 7.88 -14.01
N ASP A 180 -9.28 6.56 -13.82
CA ASP A 180 -10.38 5.71 -14.30
C ASP A 180 -11.68 6.09 -13.59
N GLY A 181 -12.72 6.39 -14.38
CA GLY A 181 -13.98 6.95 -13.87
C GLY A 181 -14.04 8.47 -13.91
N GLY A 182 -12.96 9.16 -14.30
CA GLY A 182 -12.91 10.60 -14.56
C GLY A 182 -12.79 11.43 -13.28
N VAL A 183 -13.58 12.51 -13.20
CA VAL A 183 -13.71 13.36 -12.00
C VAL A 183 -15.00 13.00 -11.24
N PRO A 184 -15.09 11.86 -10.53
CA PRO A 184 -16.16 11.62 -9.58
C PRO A 184 -15.76 12.14 -8.20
N GLY A 185 -16.75 12.50 -7.37
CA GLY A 185 -16.53 12.70 -5.94
C GLY A 185 -16.12 11.40 -5.24
N SER A 186 -15.98 11.43 -3.92
CA SER A 186 -15.49 10.29 -3.10
C SER A 186 -16.31 8.98 -3.17
N MET A 187 -17.47 8.99 -3.87
CA MET A 187 -18.33 7.84 -4.08
C MET A 187 -18.92 7.82 -5.50
N ARG A 188 -19.12 6.63 -6.04
CA ARG A 188 -19.77 6.37 -7.33
C ARG A 188 -20.86 5.32 -7.17
N TYR A 189 -21.90 5.40 -8.00
CA TYR A 189 -22.91 4.35 -8.11
C TYR A 189 -22.70 3.53 -9.38
N GLU A 190 -22.82 2.20 -9.26
CA GLU A 190 -22.81 1.26 -10.37
C GLU A 190 -23.90 0.22 -10.17
N GLY A 191 -25.05 0.41 -10.84
CA GLY A 191 -26.25 -0.36 -10.56
C GLY A 191 -26.68 -0.24 -9.09
N ASP A 192 -26.78 -1.37 -8.40
CA ASP A 192 -27.14 -1.44 -6.98
C ASP A 192 -25.94 -1.28 -6.03
N TYR A 193 -24.72 -1.16 -6.56
CA TYR A 193 -23.52 -0.97 -5.77
C TYR A 193 -23.24 0.51 -5.49
N LEU A 194 -22.99 0.81 -4.21
CA LEU A 194 -22.27 2.01 -3.80
C LEU A 194 -20.77 1.67 -3.78
N ILE A 195 -19.98 2.37 -4.58
CA ILE A 195 -18.52 2.19 -4.66
C ILE A 195 -17.86 3.31 -3.87
N THR A 196 -17.01 2.94 -2.91
CA THR A 196 -16.15 3.86 -2.17
C THR A 196 -14.69 3.62 -2.53
N HIS A 197 -13.92 4.71 -2.54
CA HIS A 197 -12.50 4.70 -2.88
C HIS A 197 -11.60 4.97 -1.67
N ASP A 198 -12.16 5.25 -0.49
CA ASP A 198 -11.38 5.60 0.70
C ASP A 198 -10.82 4.35 1.41
N LEU A 199 -9.59 3.97 1.06
CA LEU A 199 -8.84 2.89 1.74
C LEU A 199 -8.42 3.28 3.16
N GLY A 200 -8.39 4.57 3.49
CA GLY A 200 -8.28 5.01 4.86
C GLY A 200 -6.92 5.05 5.50
N ASN A 201 -5.90 5.28 4.69
CA ASN A 201 -4.53 5.30 5.14
C ASN A 201 -3.95 6.72 5.23
N SER A 202 -4.56 7.69 4.55
CA SER A 202 -4.10 9.08 4.54
C SER A 202 -4.79 9.92 5.61
N PHE A 203 -4.03 10.78 6.28
CA PHE A 203 -4.52 11.80 7.22
C PHE A 203 -5.46 11.27 8.31
N ILE A 204 -5.20 10.06 8.80
CA ILE A 204 -6.11 9.34 9.71
C ILE A 204 -6.25 10.00 11.09
N ARG A 205 -5.30 10.85 11.47
CA ARG A 205 -5.31 11.62 12.73
C ARG A 205 -5.82 13.06 12.57
N MET A 206 -6.16 13.48 11.36
CA MET A 206 -6.68 14.82 11.11
C MET A 206 -8.10 14.96 11.71
N PRO A 207 -8.38 15.94 12.60
CA PRO A 207 -9.61 15.98 13.41
C PRO A 207 -10.92 15.85 12.62
N MET A 208 -11.06 16.57 11.49
CA MET A 208 -12.28 16.52 10.68
C MET A 208 -12.45 15.19 9.93
N ARG A 209 -11.37 14.66 9.35
CA ARG A 209 -11.39 13.38 8.63
C ARG A 209 -11.65 12.20 9.57
N PHE A 210 -11.04 12.23 10.75
CA PHE A 210 -11.26 11.25 11.80
C PHE A 210 -12.73 11.19 12.23
N SER A 211 -13.34 12.35 12.51
CA SER A 211 -14.77 12.44 12.87
C SER A 211 -15.68 11.95 11.73
N TRP A 212 -15.41 12.36 10.48
CA TRP A 212 -16.17 11.92 9.31
C TRP A 212 -16.13 10.40 9.13
N ARG A 213 -14.94 9.79 9.20
CA ARG A 213 -14.80 8.33 9.09
C ARG A 213 -15.54 7.59 10.20
N GLN A 214 -15.44 8.06 11.45
CA GLN A 214 -16.21 7.46 12.55
C GLN A 214 -17.72 7.51 12.30
N ASN A 215 -18.23 8.61 11.76
CA ASN A 215 -19.64 8.77 11.45
C ASN A 215 -20.07 7.89 10.25
N LEU A 216 -19.23 7.80 9.20
CA LEU A 216 -19.45 6.91 8.05
C LEU A 216 -19.54 5.44 8.51
N PHE A 217 -18.64 5.01 9.39
CA PHE A 217 -18.63 3.65 9.93
C PHE A 217 -19.77 3.38 10.93
N ARG A 218 -20.47 4.41 11.42
CA ARG A 218 -21.67 4.28 12.26
C ARG A 218 -22.97 4.35 11.47
N MET A 219 -22.94 4.81 10.21
CA MET A 219 -24.14 4.80 9.38
C MET A 219 -24.62 3.37 9.13
N PRO A 220 -25.92 3.08 9.32
CA PRO A 220 -26.50 1.83 8.85
C PRO A 220 -26.26 1.78 7.35
N VAL A 221 -25.58 0.74 6.86
CA VAL A 221 -25.44 0.52 5.41
C VAL A 221 -26.84 0.23 4.89
N ALA A 222 -27.52 1.26 4.40
CA ALA A 222 -28.92 1.23 4.05
C ALA A 222 -29.14 0.28 2.88
N ARG A 223 -29.50 -1.00 3.11
CA ARG A 223 -29.95 -2.04 2.15
C ARG A 223 -29.18 -2.22 0.81
N LYS A 224 -28.17 -1.41 0.49
CA LYS A 224 -27.41 -1.39 -0.75
C LYS A 224 -26.09 -2.14 -0.56
N LYS A 225 -25.65 -2.85 -1.60
CA LYS A 225 -24.36 -3.54 -1.60
C LYS A 225 -23.26 -2.48 -1.68
N VAL A 226 -22.25 -2.57 -0.82
CA VAL A 226 -21.10 -1.65 -0.84
C VAL A 226 -19.89 -2.39 -1.38
N ARG A 227 -19.18 -1.76 -2.31
CA ARG A 227 -17.92 -2.24 -2.85
C ARG A 227 -16.83 -1.21 -2.59
N MET A 228 -15.62 -1.70 -2.41
CA MET A 228 -14.42 -0.87 -2.34
C MET A 228 -13.56 -1.15 -3.57
N ASP A 229 -13.29 -0.11 -4.35
CA ASP A 229 -12.33 -0.14 -5.45
C ASP A 229 -11.25 0.90 -5.14
N PRO A 230 -9.95 0.61 -5.32
CA PRO A 230 -8.91 1.62 -5.16
C PRO A 230 -9.21 2.88 -6.01
N PRO A 231 -8.91 4.09 -5.51
CA PRO A 231 -9.09 5.33 -6.26
C PRO A 231 -8.56 5.25 -7.68
N CYS A 232 -9.29 5.77 -8.66
CA CYS A 232 -8.83 5.88 -10.04
C CYS A 232 -8.42 4.55 -10.70
N THR A 233 -8.99 3.43 -10.26
CA THR A 233 -8.76 2.10 -10.86
C THR A 233 -10.03 1.51 -11.44
N ASN A 234 -9.90 0.85 -12.59
CA ASN A 234 -10.97 0.03 -13.16
C ASN A 234 -10.81 -1.45 -12.79
N SER A 235 -11.59 -1.91 -11.82
CA SER A 235 -11.60 -3.30 -11.35
C SER A 235 -12.43 -4.26 -12.24
N THR A 236 -13.04 -3.79 -13.33
CA THR A 236 -13.98 -4.58 -14.15
C THR A 236 -13.33 -5.82 -14.75
N ALA A 237 -12.21 -5.65 -15.47
CA ALA A 237 -11.54 -6.75 -16.14
C ALA A 237 -11.12 -7.87 -15.16
N PRO A 238 -10.43 -7.61 -14.04
CA PRO A 238 -10.10 -8.66 -13.09
C PRO A 238 -11.32 -9.27 -12.42
N ARG A 239 -12.35 -8.48 -12.08
CA ARG A 239 -13.61 -9.00 -11.51
C ARG A 239 -14.33 -9.95 -12.46
N THR A 240 -14.43 -9.59 -13.74
CA THR A 240 -15.08 -10.43 -14.77
C THR A 240 -14.32 -11.75 -14.92
N TYR A 241 -13.00 -11.69 -15.02
CA TYR A 241 -12.17 -12.88 -15.18
C TYR A 241 -12.25 -13.81 -13.96
N LEU A 242 -11.99 -13.29 -12.76
CA LEU A 242 -11.88 -14.10 -11.55
C LEU A 242 -13.24 -14.63 -11.06
N ASN A 243 -14.35 -13.99 -11.41
CA ASN A 243 -15.68 -14.50 -11.08
C ASN A 243 -16.29 -15.43 -12.13
N SER A 244 -15.61 -15.68 -13.26
CA SER A 244 -16.06 -16.71 -14.20
C SER A 244 -16.13 -18.07 -13.49
N PRO A 245 -17.23 -18.84 -13.67
CA PRO A 245 -17.35 -20.18 -13.11
C PRO A 245 -16.20 -21.11 -13.53
N GLU A 246 -15.74 -20.98 -14.78
CA GLU A 246 -14.64 -21.75 -15.35
C GLU A 246 -13.32 -21.41 -14.65
N VAL A 247 -13.04 -20.13 -14.41
CA VAL A 247 -11.82 -19.67 -13.73
C VAL A 247 -11.84 -20.08 -12.25
N ARG A 248 -12.96 -19.86 -11.54
CA ARG A 248 -13.11 -20.31 -10.15
C ARG A 248 -12.88 -21.81 -10.01
N LYS A 249 -13.41 -22.61 -10.94
CA LYS A 249 -13.18 -24.06 -10.97
C LYS A 249 -11.70 -24.39 -11.23
N ALA A 250 -11.07 -23.73 -12.20
CA ALA A 250 -9.66 -23.94 -12.55
C ALA A 250 -8.69 -23.58 -11.42
N LEU A 251 -9.03 -22.56 -10.62
CA LEU A 251 -8.26 -22.14 -9.44
C LEU A 251 -8.64 -22.90 -8.16
N HIS A 252 -9.50 -23.93 -8.26
CA HIS A 252 -9.96 -24.74 -7.12
C HIS A 252 -10.66 -23.91 -6.02
N ILE A 253 -11.37 -22.86 -6.40
CA ILE A 253 -12.06 -21.98 -5.46
C ILE A 253 -13.28 -22.69 -4.86
N SER A 254 -13.39 -22.67 -3.53
CA SER A 254 -14.52 -23.22 -2.80
C SER A 254 -15.84 -22.57 -3.25
N PRO A 255 -16.95 -23.33 -3.36
CA PRO A 255 -18.29 -22.76 -3.53
C PRO A 255 -18.68 -21.80 -2.39
N ASP A 256 -18.11 -21.96 -1.20
CA ASP A 256 -18.37 -21.11 -0.04
C ASP A 256 -17.60 -19.77 -0.07
N ALA A 257 -16.58 -19.65 -0.94
CA ALA A 257 -15.79 -18.44 -1.08
C ALA A 257 -16.63 -17.31 -1.71
N PRO A 258 -16.47 -16.05 -1.27
CA PRO A 258 -17.27 -14.92 -1.76
C PRO A 258 -17.04 -14.64 -3.25
N GLU A 259 -17.86 -13.73 -3.81
CA GLU A 259 -17.55 -13.08 -5.09
C GLU A 259 -16.20 -12.37 -4.94
N TRP A 260 -15.29 -12.60 -5.89
CA TRP A 260 -13.99 -11.96 -5.88
C TRP A 260 -14.13 -10.46 -6.11
N GLN A 261 -13.51 -9.67 -5.24
CA GLN A 261 -13.40 -8.23 -5.36
C GLN A 261 -11.95 -7.82 -5.11
N VAL A 262 -11.52 -6.75 -5.76
CA VAL A 262 -10.15 -6.22 -5.62
C VAL A 262 -9.84 -5.81 -4.18
N CYS A 263 -10.82 -5.23 -3.47
CA CYS A 263 -10.72 -4.87 -2.06
C CYS A 263 -11.99 -5.27 -1.32
N SER A 264 -11.83 -5.72 -0.08
CA SER A 264 -12.95 -6.06 0.80
C SER A 264 -13.34 -4.86 1.65
N PHE A 265 -14.51 -4.29 1.37
CA PHE A 265 -15.05 -3.18 2.17
C PHE A 265 -15.25 -3.57 3.64
N GLU A 266 -15.70 -4.80 3.90
CA GLU A 266 -15.94 -5.31 5.26
C GLU A 266 -14.65 -5.40 6.07
N VAL A 267 -13.59 -5.97 5.46
CA VAL A 267 -12.26 -6.02 6.06
C VAL A 267 -11.79 -4.59 6.34
N ASN A 268 -11.76 -3.71 5.33
CA ASN A 268 -11.23 -2.35 5.49
C ASN A 268 -11.94 -1.55 6.59
N ARG A 269 -13.27 -1.65 6.66
CA ARG A 269 -14.10 -0.97 7.66
C ARG A 269 -13.85 -1.46 9.09
N SER A 270 -13.58 -2.75 9.25
CA SER A 270 -13.39 -3.39 10.56
C SER A 270 -11.92 -3.51 10.97
N TYR A 271 -11.00 -3.18 10.07
CA TYR A 271 -9.56 -3.29 10.26
C TYR A 271 -9.05 -2.29 11.32
N LYS A 272 -8.38 -2.80 12.35
CA LYS A 272 -7.74 -1.97 13.38
C LYS A 272 -6.25 -1.82 13.09
N ARG A 273 -5.86 -0.59 12.78
CA ARG A 273 -4.47 -0.16 12.62
C ARG A 273 -3.85 0.00 14.01
N LEU A 274 -2.82 -0.78 14.32
CA LEU A 274 -2.13 -0.79 15.61
C LEU A 274 -0.78 -0.08 15.54
N TYR A 275 -0.08 -0.24 14.42
CA TYR A 275 1.23 0.38 14.22
C TYR A 275 1.11 1.65 13.39
N MET A 276 1.69 2.74 13.90
CA MET A 276 1.71 4.05 13.23
C MET A 276 3.00 4.30 12.45
N GLN A 277 4.00 3.47 12.67
CA GLN A 277 5.30 3.49 12.01
C GLN A 277 5.99 2.14 12.16
N MET A 278 6.91 1.83 11.26
CA MET A 278 7.61 0.55 11.20
C MET A 278 9.06 0.60 11.67
N ASN A 279 9.50 1.70 12.31
CA ASN A 279 10.90 1.88 12.73
C ASN A 279 11.41 0.67 13.53
N ASP A 280 10.64 0.19 14.50
CA ASP A 280 11.05 -0.91 15.38
C ASP A 280 11.22 -2.23 14.61
N GLN A 281 10.29 -2.54 13.70
CA GLN A 281 10.33 -3.73 12.85
C GLN A 281 11.60 -3.71 11.97
N TYR A 282 11.85 -2.60 11.28
CA TYR A 282 13.04 -2.45 10.43
C TYR A 282 14.33 -2.50 11.25
N LEU A 283 14.41 -1.80 12.39
CA LEU A 283 15.59 -1.81 13.26
C LEU A 283 15.90 -3.21 13.80
N LYS A 284 14.87 -4.01 14.13
CA LYS A 284 15.04 -5.39 14.56
C LYS A 284 15.59 -6.28 13.44
N LEU A 285 15.08 -6.14 12.22
CA LEU A 285 15.59 -6.86 11.04
C LEU A 285 17.04 -6.46 10.73
N LEU A 286 17.35 -5.16 10.77
CA LEU A 286 18.68 -4.62 10.53
C LEU A 286 19.69 -5.08 11.59
N GLY A 287 19.26 -5.15 12.86
CA GLY A 287 20.06 -5.65 13.98
C GLY A 287 20.52 -7.11 13.82
N ALA A 288 19.82 -7.92 13.03
CA ALA A 288 20.25 -9.29 12.71
C ALA A 288 21.43 -9.34 11.71
N THR A 289 21.70 -8.24 11.00
CA THR A 289 22.82 -8.04 10.05
C THR A 289 22.93 -9.04 8.88
N LYS A 290 21.92 -9.89 8.66
CA LYS A 290 21.94 -10.97 7.66
C LYS A 290 20.86 -10.85 6.57
N TYR A 291 19.94 -9.90 6.70
CA TYR A 291 18.83 -9.72 5.78
C TYR A 291 19.10 -8.57 4.81
N ARG A 292 18.70 -8.75 3.55
CA ARG A 292 18.70 -7.71 2.53
C ARG A 292 17.36 -6.98 2.53
N ILE A 293 17.37 -5.67 2.72
CA ILE A 293 16.15 -4.86 2.75
C ILE A 293 16.15 -3.89 1.58
N LEU A 294 15.05 -3.83 0.83
CA LEU A 294 14.83 -2.86 -0.23
C LEU A 294 13.52 -2.12 0.02
N VAL A 295 13.57 -0.79 0.05
CA VAL A 295 12.40 0.07 -0.03
C VAL A 295 12.46 0.76 -1.39
N TYR A 296 11.42 0.63 -2.20
CA TYR A 296 11.40 1.19 -3.55
C TYR A 296 10.08 1.92 -3.84
N ASN A 297 10.13 3.06 -4.51
CA ASN A 297 8.93 3.87 -4.77
C ASN A 297 8.91 4.40 -6.19
N GLY A 298 7.78 4.26 -6.89
CA GLY A 298 7.47 5.09 -8.06
C GLY A 298 7.39 6.55 -7.64
N ASP A 299 8.11 7.45 -8.32
CA ASP A 299 8.29 8.84 -7.87
C ASP A 299 7.13 9.78 -8.23
N VAL A 300 6.10 9.26 -8.89
CA VAL A 300 4.86 9.98 -9.26
C VAL A 300 3.63 9.54 -8.46
N ASP A 301 3.79 8.62 -7.51
CA ASP A 301 2.75 8.17 -6.59
C ASP A 301 2.53 9.18 -5.46
N MET A 302 1.27 9.49 -5.17
CA MET A 302 0.86 10.36 -4.07
C MET A 302 0.33 9.56 -2.87
N ALA A 303 -0.07 8.30 -3.03
CA ALA A 303 -0.62 7.52 -1.94
C ALA A 303 0.45 7.15 -0.90
N CYS A 304 1.61 6.69 -1.37
CA CYS A 304 2.80 6.36 -0.58
C CYS A 304 4.05 6.92 -1.31
N ASN A 305 4.14 8.24 -1.31
CA ASN A 305 5.09 8.99 -2.12
C ASN A 305 6.56 8.72 -1.72
N PHE A 306 7.47 8.84 -2.69
CA PHE A 306 8.88 8.50 -2.51
C PHE A 306 9.59 9.37 -1.44
N LEU A 307 9.19 10.63 -1.24
CA LEU A 307 9.81 11.49 -0.22
C LEU A 307 9.56 10.93 1.18
N GLY A 308 8.35 10.44 1.44
CA GLY A 308 7.98 9.84 2.71
C GLY A 308 8.82 8.61 3.04
N ASP A 309 8.93 7.67 2.11
CA ASP A 309 9.74 6.47 2.31
C ASP A 309 11.25 6.76 2.33
N GLU A 310 11.75 7.74 1.56
CA GLU A 310 13.15 8.20 1.65
C GLU A 310 13.44 8.74 3.06
N TRP A 311 12.58 9.61 3.59
CA TRP A 311 12.69 10.16 4.95
C TRP A 311 12.60 9.08 6.02
N PHE A 312 11.71 8.09 5.83
CA PHE A 312 11.62 6.95 6.73
C PHE A 312 12.93 6.16 6.76
N VAL A 313 13.51 5.79 5.62
CA VAL A 313 14.77 5.04 5.57
C VAL A 313 15.93 5.84 6.18
N GLU A 314 16.01 7.15 5.92
CA GLU A 314 17.00 8.04 6.53
C GLU A 314 16.84 8.09 8.06
N SER A 315 15.59 8.08 8.57
CA SER A 315 15.30 8.11 10.01
C SER A 315 15.79 6.86 10.77
N LEU A 316 16.08 5.77 10.06
CA LEU A 316 16.66 4.55 10.65
C LEU A 316 18.14 4.72 11.01
N CYS A 317 18.78 5.83 10.62
CA CYS A 317 20.15 6.21 11.00
C CYS A 317 21.20 5.12 10.71
N GLN A 318 21.02 4.34 9.63
CA GLN A 318 22.00 3.34 9.22
C GLN A 318 23.23 4.01 8.58
N LYS A 319 24.38 3.33 8.60
CA LYS A 319 25.60 3.84 7.97
C LYS A 319 25.44 3.85 6.44
N VAL A 320 25.64 5.01 5.82
CA VAL A 320 25.70 5.14 4.35
C VAL A 320 26.89 4.35 3.82
N GLN A 321 26.62 3.44 2.88
CA GLN A 321 27.64 2.66 2.18
C GLN A 321 27.91 3.26 0.80
N VAL A 322 26.86 3.69 0.11
CA VAL A 322 26.97 4.35 -1.20
C VAL A 322 26.08 5.58 -1.22
N ALA A 323 26.67 6.72 -1.58
CA ALA A 323 25.95 7.97 -1.75
C ALA A 323 24.87 7.84 -2.85
N ARG A 324 23.86 8.71 -2.77
CA ARG A 324 22.74 8.75 -3.73
C ARG A 324 23.28 8.90 -5.15
N ARG A 325 22.84 8.03 -6.06
CA ARG A 325 23.27 8.00 -7.46
C ARG A 325 22.13 7.50 -8.35
N PRO A 326 22.14 7.77 -9.66
CA PRO A 326 21.19 7.13 -10.56
C PRO A 326 21.47 5.63 -10.67
N TRP A 327 20.41 4.83 -10.84
CA TRP A 327 20.52 3.46 -11.34
C TRP A 327 20.05 3.41 -12.80
N LEU A 328 20.61 2.49 -13.57
CA LEU A 328 20.40 2.41 -15.02
C LEU A 328 19.68 1.12 -15.38
N TYR A 329 18.85 1.20 -16.43
CA TYR A 329 18.32 0.03 -17.14
C TYR A 329 18.57 0.19 -18.63
N THR A 330 18.53 -0.91 -19.38
CA THR A 330 18.70 -0.88 -20.83
C THR A 330 17.35 -0.99 -21.51
N GLU A 331 17.04 -0.03 -22.36
CA GLU A 331 15.86 0.00 -23.22
C GLU A 331 16.31 0.22 -24.67
N GLU A 332 15.86 -0.65 -25.58
CA GLU A 332 16.22 -0.59 -27.02
C GLU A 332 17.74 -0.52 -27.31
N GLY A 333 18.57 -1.07 -26.42
CA GLY A 333 20.03 -1.09 -26.55
C GLY A 333 20.73 0.15 -25.98
N GLU A 334 19.98 1.10 -25.43
CA GLU A 334 20.51 2.30 -24.77
C GLU A 334 20.30 2.27 -23.26
N ASN A 335 21.24 2.83 -22.50
CA ASN A 335 21.11 2.95 -21.06
C ASN A 335 20.27 4.18 -20.70
N GLN A 336 19.19 3.96 -19.97
CA GLN A 336 18.30 4.97 -19.44
C GLN A 336 18.42 5.04 -17.91
N ILE A 337 18.17 6.21 -17.33
CA ILE A 337 18.07 6.35 -15.87
C ILE A 337 16.72 5.78 -15.44
N GLY A 338 16.74 4.72 -14.63
CA GLY A 338 15.55 4.11 -14.04
C GLY A 338 15.07 4.84 -12.79
N GLY A 339 15.93 5.65 -12.17
CA GLY A 339 15.65 6.44 -10.98
C GLY A 339 16.92 6.62 -10.14
N PHE A 340 16.78 6.85 -8.84
CA PHE A 340 17.90 7.07 -7.91
C PHE A 340 17.94 6.02 -6.82
N VAL A 341 19.14 5.68 -6.35
CA VAL A 341 19.35 4.71 -5.26
C VAL A 341 20.33 5.27 -4.25
N LYS A 342 20.03 5.06 -2.96
CA LYS A 342 20.93 5.33 -1.83
C LYS A 342 21.05 4.06 -1.00
N GLU A 343 22.28 3.63 -0.74
CA GLU A 343 22.56 2.36 -0.06
C GLU A 343 23.19 2.60 1.31
N PHE A 344 22.63 1.93 2.30
CA PHE A 344 23.11 1.88 3.67
C PHE A 344 23.51 0.45 4.02
N THR A 345 24.03 0.23 5.22
CA THR A 345 24.29 -1.13 5.72
C THR A 345 22.99 -1.95 5.74
N ASN A 346 22.90 -2.96 4.88
CA ASN A 346 21.78 -3.93 4.79
C ASN A 346 20.40 -3.37 4.41
N ILE A 347 20.30 -2.10 4.01
CA ILE A 347 19.09 -1.49 3.46
C ILE A 347 19.41 -0.53 2.33
N ALA A 348 18.60 -0.54 1.26
CA ALA A 348 18.65 0.43 0.19
C ALA A 348 17.28 1.11 0.01
N PHE A 349 17.31 2.40 -0.30
CA PHE A 349 16.15 3.14 -0.80
C PHE A 349 16.34 3.41 -2.30
N LEU A 350 15.29 3.21 -3.10
CA LEU A 350 15.33 3.34 -4.55
C LEU A 350 14.06 4.04 -5.09
N THR A 351 14.21 4.95 -6.06
CA THR A 351 13.09 5.51 -6.81
C THR A 351 12.97 4.88 -8.20
N ILE A 352 11.75 4.81 -8.73
CA ILE A 352 11.44 4.44 -10.12
C ILE A 352 10.84 5.67 -10.81
N LYS A 353 11.49 6.14 -11.88
CA LYS A 353 11.22 7.41 -12.57
C LYS A 353 10.39 7.24 -13.84
#